data_AF-A0A9D1N8N0-F1
#
_entry.id   AF-A0A9D1N8N0-F1
#
_cell.length_a   1.000
_cell.length_b   1.000
_cell.length_c   1.000
_cell.angle_alpha   90.00
_cell.angle_beta   90.00
_cell.angle_gamma   90.00
#
_symmetry.space_group_name_H-M   'P 1'
#
loop_
_entity.id
_entity.type
_entity.pdbx_description
1 polymer ?
#
loop_
_entity_poly.entity_id
_entity_poly.type
_entity_poly.pdbx_seq_one_letter_code
_entity_poly.pdbx_strand_id
1 'polypeptide(L)' 'IARGFVAPSGIDLVCVPAFTDIEIEGEERTAIKLIVEPR' A
#
# COMPACT_ATOMS: atom_id res chain seq x y z
N ILE A 1 -8.14 -2.78 -8.73
CA ILE A 1 -8.96 -3.93 -8.28
C ILE A 1 -9.57 -3.67 -6.90
N ALA A 2 -8.77 -3.54 -5.83
CA ALA A 2 -9.27 -3.36 -4.44
C ALA A 2 -10.34 -2.24 -4.28
N ARG A 3 -10.14 -1.07 -4.88
CA ARG A 3 -11.13 0.04 -4.86
C ARG A 3 -12.52 -0.39 -5.36
N GLY A 4 -12.58 -1.22 -6.41
CA GLY A 4 -13.86 -1.71 -6.95
C GLY A 4 -14.57 -2.71 -6.03
N PHE A 5 -13.82 -3.47 -5.22
CA PHE A 5 -14.40 -4.40 -4.24
C PHE A 5 -15.03 -3.68 -3.04
N VAL A 6 -14.47 -2.55 -2.62
CA VAL A 6 -14.92 -1.82 -1.43
C VAL A 6 -15.89 -0.67 -1.74
N ALA A 7 -15.95 -0.22 -3.00
CA ALA A 7 -16.88 0.82 -3.44
C ALA A 7 -18.36 0.52 -3.12
N PRO A 8 -18.89 -0.72 -3.25
CA PRO A 8 -20.27 -1.03 -2.86
C PRO A 8 -20.57 -0.85 -1.37
N SER A 9 -19.53 -0.89 -0.53
CA SER A 9 -19.62 -0.63 0.92
C SER A 9 -19.47 0.86 1.25
N GLY A 10 -19.42 1.74 0.24
CA GLY A 10 -19.25 3.18 0.42
C GLY A 10 -17.84 3.62 0.82
N ILE A 11 -16.86 2.72 0.76
CA ILE A 11 -15.46 3.03 1.14
C ILE A 11 -14.72 3.53 -0.09
N ASP A 12 -14.22 4.76 -0.02
CA ASP A 12 -13.26 5.28 -0.99
C ASP A 12 -11.84 5.11 -0.45
N LEU A 13 -10.92 4.60 -1.27
CA LEU A 13 -9.55 4.31 -0.85
C LEU A 13 -8.56 5.30 -1.46
N VAL A 14 -7.67 5.82 -0.63
CA VAL A 14 -6.46 6.53 -1.06
C VAL A 14 -5.22 5.65 -0.87
N CYS A 15 -4.19 5.93 -1.65
CA CYS A 15 -2.92 5.22 -1.61
C CYS A 15 -1.79 6.25 -1.52
N VAL A 16 -0.98 6.15 -0.47
CA VAL A 16 0.19 7.00 -0.24
C VAL A 16 1.45 6.14 -0.42
N PRO A 17 2.25 6.38 -1.46
CA PRO A 17 3.52 5.68 -1.64
C PRO A 17 4.57 6.23 -0.67
N ALA A 18 5.38 5.33 -0.10
CA ALA A 18 6.51 5.66 0.75
C ALA A 18 7.69 4.71 0.46
N PHE A 19 8.91 5.18 0.69
CA PHE A 19 10.08 4.30 0.68
C PHE A 19 10.30 3.70 2.07
N THR A 20 10.77 2.46 2.11
CA THR A 20 11.18 1.78 3.34
C THR A 20 12.31 0.82 3.01
N ASP A 21 13.31 0.75 3.88
CA ASP A 21 14.34 -0.28 3.77
C ASP A 21 13.83 -1.57 4.41
N ILE A 22 14.10 -2.70 3.75
CA ILE A 22 13.74 -4.04 4.20
C ILE A 22 14.90 -5.00 3.95
N GLU A 23 15.01 -6.02 4.79
CA GLU A 23 15.96 -7.11 4.59
C GLU A 23 15.31 -8.22 3.75
N ILE A 24 15.96 -8.61 2.65
CA ILE A 24 15.58 -9.77 1.84
C ILE A 24 16.84 -10.61 1.62
N GLU A 25 16.80 -11.87 2.04
CA GLU A 25 17.91 -12.82 1.89
C GLU A 25 19.24 -12.34 2.51
N GLY A 26 19.17 -11.56 3.60
CA GLY A 26 20.34 -10.98 4.26
C GLY A 26 20.90 -9.71 3.61
N GLU A 27 20.24 -9.19 2.57
CA GLU A 27 20.59 -7.93 1.93
C GLU A 27 19.56 -6.83 2.25
N GLU A 28 20.05 -5.64 2.62
CA GLU A 28 19.20 -4.45 2.73
C GLU A 28 18.79 -3.95 1.33
N ARG A 29 17.49 -3.74 1.14
CA ARG A 29 16.91 -3.24 -0.10
C ARG A 29 15.90 -2.15 0.18
N THR A 30 15.92 -1.10 -0.63
CA THR A 30 14.89 -0.06 -0.59
C THR A 30 13.65 -0.53 -1.35
N ALA A 31 12.54 -0.68 -0.63
CA ALA A 31 11.25 -1.05 -1.16
C ALA A 31 10.28 0.14 -1.24
N ILE A 32 9.26 0.01 -2.09
CA ILE A 32 8.10 0.91 -2.11
C ILE A 32 6.98 0.28 -1.30
N LYS A 33 6.55 0.97 -0.24
CA LYS A 33 5.38 0.65 0.56
C LYS A 33 4.19 1.48 0.07
N LEU A 34 3.08 0.80 -0.20
CA LEU A 34 1.80 1.44 -0.50
C LEU A 34 0.95 1.44 0.77
N ILE A 35 0.79 2.61 1.38
CA ILE A 35 -0.11 2.79 2.53
C ILE A 35 -1.51 3.02 1.98
N VAL A 36 -2.46 2.16 2.33
CA VAL A 36 -3.84 2.21 1.84
C VAL A 36 -4.78 2.47 3.00
N GLU A 37 -5.58 3.52 2.90
CA GLU A 37 -6.53 3.94 3.93
C GLU A 37 -7.84 4.46 3.30
N PRO A 38 -8.97 4.42 4.03
CA PRO A 38 -10.17 5.12 3.63
C PRO A 38 -9.93 6.63 3.52
N ARG A 39 -10.58 7.27 2.55
CA ARG A 39 -10.60 8.73 2.40
C ARG A 39 -11.63 9.39 3.31
#